data_AF-A0A376S9A1-F1
#
_entry.id   AF-A0A376S9A1-F1
#
_cell.length_a   1.000
_cell.length_b   1.000
_cell.length_c   1.000
_cell.angle_alpha   90.00
_cell.angle_beta   90.00
_cell.angle_gamma   90.00
#
_symmetry.space_group_name_H-M   'P 1'
#
loop_
_entity.id
_entity.type
_entity.pdbx_description
1 polymer ?
#
loop_
_entity_poly.entity_id
_entity_poly.type
_entity_poly.pdbx_seq_one_letter_code
_entity_poly.pdbx_strand_id
1 'polypeptide(L)'
;MPRWHNDLEHQATWLESNQLSDFLTAPVQESQNAFDVNFEAWQLEINHVLEAASAQSQRNYQISALVFISMIIVAAIYISSALWWTRKMIVQPLAIIGSHFDSIAAGNLARPIAVYGRNEITAIFASLKTMQQALRGR
;
A
#
# COMPACT_ATOMS: atom_id res chain seq x y z
N MET A 1 -39.69 -6.42 23.47
CA MET A 1 -40.29 -5.62 22.38
C MET A 1 -40.20 -4.15 22.78
N PRO A 2 -39.93 -3.23 21.84
CA PRO A 2 -39.36 -1.95 22.22
C PRO A 2 -40.42 -0.94 22.70
N ARG A 3 -40.15 -0.26 23.83
CA ARG A 3 -41.06 0.66 24.56
C ARG A 3 -41.66 1.79 23.71
N TRP A 4 -41.08 2.11 22.56
CA TRP A 4 -41.50 3.20 21.66
C TRP A 4 -42.89 3.00 21.03
N HIS A 5 -43.36 1.76 20.87
CA HIS A 5 -44.72 1.53 20.32
C HIS A 5 -45.83 1.93 21.30
N ASN A 6 -45.65 1.63 22.58
CA ASN A 6 -46.62 2.00 23.62
C ASN A 6 -46.66 3.51 23.84
N ASP A 7 -45.51 4.18 23.67
CA ASP A 7 -45.38 5.62 23.79
C ASP A 7 -46.08 6.39 22.64
N LEU A 8 -46.02 5.85 21.42
CA LEU A 8 -46.72 6.42 20.25
C LEU A 8 -48.24 6.25 20.32
N GLU A 9 -48.73 5.12 20.85
CA GLU A 9 -50.16 4.91 21.07
C GLU A 9 -50.72 5.86 22.14
N HIS A 10 -49.98 6.10 23.23
CA HIS A 10 -50.38 7.04 24.28
C HIS A 10 -50.42 8.49 23.80
N GLN A 11 -49.47 8.91 22.96
CA GLN A 11 -49.44 10.26 22.39
C GLN A 11 -50.62 10.52 21.44
N ALA A 12 -51.08 9.51 20.71
CA ALA A 12 -52.26 9.63 19.84
C ALA A 12 -53.55 9.88 20.64
N THR A 13 -53.73 9.20 21.78
CA THR A 13 -54.89 9.39 22.66
C THR A 13 -54.91 10.77 23.34
N TRP A 14 -53.73 11.32 23.65
CA TRP A 14 -53.62 12.65 24.27
C TRP A 14 -54.00 13.77 23.29
N LEU A 15 -53.62 13.64 22.02
CA LEU A 15 -53.98 14.59 20.96
C LEU A 15 -55.48 14.57 20.62
N GLU A 16 -56.15 13.42 20.70
CA GLU A 16 -57.60 13.31 20.48
C GLU A 16 -58.44 13.99 21.59
N SER A 17 -57.89 14.18 22.78
CA SER A 17 -58.63 14.67 23.95
C SER A 17 -58.68 16.21 24.10
N ASN A 18 -58.03 16.97 23.21
CA ASN A 18 -57.95 18.44 23.23
C ASN A 18 -57.51 19.05 24.59
N GLN A 19 -56.61 18.37 25.31
CA GLN A 19 -56.11 18.75 26.64
C GLN A 19 -54.83 19.62 26.61
N LEU A 20 -54.77 20.61 25.71
CA LEU A 20 -53.64 21.55 25.65
C LEU A 20 -53.39 22.27 26.99
N SER A 21 -54.43 22.42 27.82
CA SER A 21 -54.34 23.06 29.14
C SER A 21 -53.62 22.19 30.19
N ASP A 22 -53.77 20.86 30.14
CA ASP A 22 -53.10 19.96 31.08
C ASP A 22 -51.65 19.70 30.66
N PHE A 23 -51.37 19.73 29.35
CA PHE A 23 -50.00 19.72 28.83
C PHE A 23 -49.19 20.96 29.27
N LEU A 24 -49.83 22.14 29.31
CA LEU A 24 -49.19 23.40 29.71
C LEU A 24 -49.03 23.55 31.24
N THR A 25 -49.73 22.75 32.04
CA THR A 25 -49.68 22.79 33.51
C THR A 25 -48.99 21.59 34.14
N ALA A 26 -48.64 20.57 33.34
CA ALA A 26 -47.83 19.45 33.78
C ALA A 26 -46.47 19.92 34.33
N PRO A 27 -45.97 19.36 35.45
CA PRO A 27 -44.70 19.74 36.03
C PRO A 27 -43.56 19.36 35.07
N VAL A 28 -43.16 20.32 34.24
CA VAL A 28 -42.10 20.21 33.22
C VAL A 28 -40.75 19.82 33.83
N GLN A 29 -40.64 19.81 35.16
CA GLN A 29 -39.43 19.45 35.88
C GLN A 29 -39.01 17.99 35.68
N GLU A 30 -39.97 17.05 35.67
CA GLU A 30 -39.63 15.63 35.49
C GLU A 30 -39.12 15.38 34.06
N SER A 31 -39.77 16.01 33.06
CA SER A 31 -39.33 15.98 31.67
C SER A 31 -37.98 16.68 31.44
N GLN A 32 -37.71 17.79 32.14
CA GLN A 32 -36.40 18.46 32.11
C GLN A 32 -35.32 17.56 32.72
N ASN A 33 -35.57 16.98 33.89
CA ASN A 33 -34.62 16.07 34.54
C ASN A 33 -34.33 14.85 33.66
N ALA A 34 -35.36 14.28 33.03
CA ALA A 34 -35.20 13.16 32.11
C ALA A 34 -34.43 13.57 30.84
N PHE A 35 -34.67 14.78 30.31
CA PHE A 35 -33.90 15.33 29.20
C PHE A 35 -32.44 15.54 29.57
N ASP A 36 -32.14 16.13 30.73
CA ASP A 36 -30.79 16.40 31.21
C ASP A 36 -29.99 15.10 31.37
N VAL A 37 -30.57 14.09 32.00
CA VAL A 37 -29.93 12.77 32.16
C VAL A 37 -29.66 12.11 30.81
N ASN A 38 -30.60 12.17 29.86
CA ASN A 38 -30.42 11.61 28.54
C ASN A 38 -29.38 12.39 27.71
N PHE A 39 -29.34 13.71 27.87
CA PHE A 39 -28.39 14.58 27.21
C PHE A 39 -26.97 14.34 27.74
N GLU A 40 -26.79 14.22 29.05
CA GLU A 40 -25.52 13.86 29.68
C GLU A 40 -25.04 12.47 29.22
N ALA A 41 -25.94 11.49 29.18
CA ALA A 41 -25.63 10.15 28.68
C ALA A 41 -25.21 10.16 27.21
N TRP A 42 -25.92 10.92 26.36
CA TRP A 42 -25.57 11.09 24.95
C TRP A 42 -24.22 11.80 24.78
N GLN A 43 -23.95 12.83 25.58
CA GLN A 43 -22.68 13.56 25.54
C GLN A 43 -21.51 12.67 25.94
N LEU A 44 -21.66 11.84 26.97
CA LEU A 44 -20.65 10.86 27.38
C LEU A 44 -20.35 9.84 26.29
N GLU A 45 -21.39 9.31 25.65
CA GLU A 45 -21.25 8.34 24.55
C GLU A 45 -20.52 8.98 23.35
N ILE A 46 -20.89 10.20 22.97
CA ILE A 46 -20.23 10.93 21.86
C ILE A 46 -18.77 11.23 22.19
N ASN A 47 -18.46 11.66 23.43
CA ASN A 47 -17.08 11.91 23.84
C ASN A 47 -16.24 10.63 23.76
N HIS A 48 -16.78 9.50 24.23
CA HIS A 48 -16.09 8.21 24.17
C HIS A 48 -15.87 7.75 22.72
N VAL A 49 -16.87 7.88 21.84
CA VAL A 49 -16.74 7.56 20.42
C VAL A 49 -15.72 8.48 19.73
N LEU A 50 -15.71 9.77 20.06
CA LEU A 50 -14.78 10.75 19.48
C LEU A 50 -13.34 10.52 19.94
N GLU A 51 -13.13 10.21 21.22
CA GLU A 51 -11.82 9.85 21.78
C GLU A 51 -11.31 8.53 21.17
N ALA A 52 -12.16 7.51 21.08
CA ALA A 52 -11.81 6.24 20.44
C ALA A 52 -11.48 6.41 18.95
N ALA A 53 -12.29 7.19 18.22
CA ALA A 53 -12.07 7.49 16.81
C ALA A 53 -10.80 8.32 16.59
N SER A 54 -10.51 9.30 17.45
CA SER A 54 -9.30 10.11 17.35
C SER A 54 -8.03 9.31 17.67
N ALA A 55 -8.05 8.47 18.72
CA ALA A 55 -6.95 7.57 19.06
C ALA A 55 -6.71 6.51 17.97
N GLN A 56 -7.77 6.01 17.34
CA GLN A 56 -7.67 5.08 16.22
C GLN A 56 -7.19 5.77 14.94
N SER A 57 -7.65 7.00 14.68
CA SER A 57 -7.24 7.81 13.53
C SER A 57 -5.74 8.08 13.54
N GLN A 58 -5.16 8.51 14.67
CA GLN A 58 -3.71 8.73 14.76
C GLN A 58 -2.88 7.45 14.52
N ARG A 59 -3.30 6.31 15.07
CA ARG A 59 -2.62 5.03 14.83
C ARG A 59 -2.73 4.60 13.37
N ASN A 60 -3.88 4.79 12.73
CA ASN A 60 -4.09 4.44 11.33
C ASN A 60 -3.23 5.31 10.40
N TYR A 61 -3.06 6.60 10.70
CA TYR A 61 -2.14 7.47 9.95
C TYR A 61 -0.69 7.02 10.06
N GLN A 62 -0.22 6.68 11.27
CA GLN A 62 1.15 6.20 11.48
C GLN A 62 1.40 4.88 10.75
N ILE A 63 0.48 3.92 10.85
CA ILE A 63 0.59 2.62 10.16
C ILE A 63 0.57 2.83 8.64
N SER A 64 -0.31 3.69 8.12
CA SER A 64 -0.39 3.98 6.69
C SER A 64 0.89 4.63 6.16
N ALA A 65 1.48 5.57 6.91
CA ALA A 65 2.75 6.17 6.57
C ALA A 65 3.90 5.14 6.55
N LEU A 66 3.93 4.23 7.52
CA LEU A 66 4.93 3.17 7.60
C LEU A 66 4.83 2.21 6.40
N VAL A 67 3.62 1.78 6.05
CA VAL A 67 3.37 0.95 4.86
C VAL A 67 3.80 1.66 3.59
N PHE A 68 3.43 2.94 3.43
CA PHE A 68 3.82 3.72 2.26
C PHE A 68 5.35 3.85 2.10
N ILE A 69 6.06 4.19 3.19
CA ILE A 69 7.53 4.29 3.20
C ILE A 69 8.16 2.93 2.89
N SER A 70 7.66 1.85 3.51
CA SER A 70 8.19 0.50 3.25
C SER A 70 8.02 0.09 1.78
N MET A 71 6.89 0.43 1.15
CA MET A 71 6.64 0.15 -0.26
C MET A 71 7.62 0.89 -1.16
N ILE A 72 7.93 2.16 -0.86
CA ILE A 72 8.95 2.93 -1.59
C ILE A 72 10.32 2.27 -1.46
N ILE A 73 10.71 1.85 -0.26
CA ILE A 73 12.00 1.20 -0.03
C ILE A 73 12.10 -0.11 -0.83
N VAL A 74 11.07 -0.95 -0.78
CA VAL A 74 11.03 -2.21 -1.54
C VAL A 74 11.12 -1.95 -3.04
N ALA A 75 10.38 -0.98 -3.56
CA ALA A 75 10.44 -0.61 -4.98
C ALA A 75 11.85 -0.10 -5.38
N ALA A 76 12.46 0.74 -4.55
CA ALA A 76 13.81 1.26 -4.80
C ALA A 76 14.86 0.13 -4.80
N ILE A 77 14.76 -0.82 -3.87
CA ILE A 77 15.65 -1.99 -3.82
C ILE A 77 15.45 -2.87 -5.06
N TYR A 78 14.20 -3.09 -5.47
CA TYR A 78 13.88 -3.90 -6.65
C TYR A 78 14.48 -3.31 -7.93
N ILE A 79 14.24 -2.00 -8.18
CA ILE A 79 14.78 -1.29 -9.34
C ILE A 79 16.31 -1.31 -9.31
N SER A 80 16.91 -1.01 -8.16
CA SER A 80 18.37 -0.99 -8.00
C SER A 80 19.00 -2.36 -8.27
N SER A 81 18.36 -3.42 -7.79
CA SER A 81 18.80 -4.81 -8.01
C SER A 81 18.69 -5.21 -9.47
N ALA A 82 17.59 -4.85 -10.14
CA ALA A 82 17.38 -5.11 -11.56
C ALA A 82 18.41 -4.39 -12.44
N LEU A 83 18.70 -3.12 -12.14
CA LEU A 83 19.72 -2.34 -12.85
C LEU A 83 21.12 -2.93 -12.66
N TRP A 84 21.46 -3.31 -11.42
CA TRP A 84 22.76 -3.94 -11.14
C TRP A 84 22.90 -5.29 -11.85
N TRP A 85 21.86 -6.12 -11.81
CA TRP A 85 21.83 -7.42 -12.49
C TRP A 85 21.98 -7.27 -14.01
N THR A 86 21.22 -6.35 -14.62
CA THR A 86 21.29 -6.04 -16.06
C THR A 86 22.71 -5.60 -16.46
N ARG A 87 23.32 -4.72 -15.66
CA ARG A 87 24.69 -4.26 -15.92
C ARG A 87 25.70 -5.41 -15.87
N LYS A 88 25.58 -6.31 -14.89
CA LYS A 88 26.53 -7.40 -14.67
C LYS A 88 26.34 -8.58 -15.63
N MET A 89 25.10 -8.93 -15.96
CA MET A 89 24.77 -10.12 -16.77
C MET A 89 24.64 -9.83 -18.26
N ILE A 90 24.35 -8.59 -18.65
CA ILE A 90 24.13 -8.22 -20.06
C ILE A 90 25.20 -7.23 -20.52
N VAL A 91 25.26 -6.04 -19.93
CA VAL A 91 26.09 -4.93 -20.43
C VAL A 91 27.59 -5.24 -20.38
N GLN A 92 28.08 -5.75 -19.24
CA GLN A 92 29.50 -6.09 -19.08
C GLN A 92 29.96 -7.17 -20.07
N PRO A 93 29.28 -8.34 -20.18
CA PRO A 93 29.63 -9.34 -21.19
C PRO A 93 29.60 -8.82 -22.63
N LEU A 94 28.60 -8.02 -23.00
CA LEU A 94 28.52 -7.40 -24.33
C LEU A 94 29.70 -6.48 -24.63
N ALA A 95 30.13 -5.67 -23.66
CA ALA A 95 31.32 -4.81 -23.82
C ALA A 95 32.60 -5.64 -24.01
N ILE A 96 32.72 -6.77 -23.30
CA ILE A 96 33.85 -7.70 -23.47
C ILE A 96 33.84 -8.29 -24.89
N ILE A 97 32.68 -8.74 -25.38
CA ILE A 97 32.51 -9.26 -26.74
C ILE A 97 32.96 -8.21 -27.77
N GLY A 98 32.53 -6.94 -27.62
CA GLY A 98 32.97 -5.84 -28.48
C GLY A 98 34.49 -5.71 -28.53
N SER A 99 35.15 -5.73 -27.36
CA SER A 99 36.62 -5.64 -27.29
C SER A 99 37.36 -6.82 -27.96
N HIS A 100 36.73 -8.00 -28.03
CA HIS A 100 37.27 -9.14 -28.76
C HIS A 100 37.13 -8.97 -30.27
N PHE A 101 36.02 -8.41 -30.76
CA PHE A 101 35.88 -8.06 -32.17
C PHE A 101 36.94 -7.04 -32.61
N ASP A 102 37.16 -5.99 -31.81
CA ASP A 102 38.21 -4.99 -32.09
C ASP A 102 39.60 -5.64 -32.18
N SER A 103 39.90 -6.58 -31.27
CA SER A 103 41.19 -7.30 -31.25
C SER A 103 41.36 -8.20 -32.48
N ILE A 104 40.29 -8.90 -32.92
CA ILE A 104 40.31 -9.75 -34.12
C ILE A 104 40.47 -8.89 -35.38
N ALA A 105 39.77 -7.75 -35.47
CA ALA A 105 39.89 -6.81 -36.59
C ALA A 105 41.31 -6.23 -36.69
N ALA A 106 41.99 -6.04 -35.57
CA ALA A 106 43.40 -5.62 -35.50
C ALA A 106 44.41 -6.77 -35.76
N GLY A 107 43.94 -7.99 -36.08
CA GLY A 107 44.80 -9.15 -36.32
C GLY A 107 45.38 -9.80 -35.05
N ASN A 108 45.02 -9.31 -33.86
CA ASN A 108 45.47 -9.88 -32.59
C ASN A 108 44.53 -10.99 -32.13
N LEU A 109 44.84 -12.21 -32.56
CA LEU A 109 44.06 -13.39 -32.24
C LEU A 109 44.48 -14.05 -30.91
N ALA A 110 45.40 -13.49 -30.13
CA ALA A 110 45.96 -14.18 -28.95
C ALA A 110 45.10 -14.16 -27.69
N ARG A 111 44.05 -13.34 -27.64
CA ARG A 111 43.27 -13.12 -26.42
C ARG A 111 42.36 -14.33 -26.11
N PRO A 112 42.48 -14.98 -24.93
CA PRO A 112 41.63 -16.11 -24.56
C PRO A 112 40.19 -15.64 -24.30
N ILE A 113 39.23 -16.26 -24.98
CA ILE A 113 37.81 -16.06 -24.75
C ILE A 113 37.34 -17.06 -23.70
N ALA A 114 37.05 -16.59 -22.48
CA ALA A 114 36.50 -17.42 -21.42
C ALA A 114 34.97 -17.49 -21.56
N VAL A 115 34.47 -18.70 -21.84
CA VAL A 115 33.04 -18.98 -21.99
C VAL A 115 32.50 -19.38 -20.63
N TYR A 116 31.69 -18.52 -19.99
CA TYR A 116 31.01 -18.83 -18.73
C TYR A 116 29.49 -18.88 -18.93
N GLY A 117 28.83 -19.91 -18.38
CA GLY A 117 27.37 -20.04 -18.30
C GLY A 117 26.73 -21.07 -19.24
N ARG A 118 25.38 -21.07 -19.31
CA ARG A 118 24.55 -21.85 -20.26
C ARG A 118 23.42 -20.98 -20.85
N ASN A 119 23.69 -19.70 -21.10
CA ASN A 119 22.72 -18.74 -21.67
C ASN A 119 23.13 -18.25 -23.07
N GLU A 120 22.31 -17.38 -23.67
CA GLU A 120 22.52 -16.84 -25.02
C GLU A 120 23.84 -16.06 -25.13
N ILE A 121 24.26 -15.36 -24.07
CA ILE A 121 25.55 -14.66 -24.02
C ILE A 121 26.70 -15.67 -24.11
N THR A 122 26.61 -16.80 -23.40
CA THR A 122 27.58 -17.89 -23.49
C THR A 122 27.67 -18.46 -24.92
N ALA A 123 26.53 -18.64 -25.60
CA ALA A 123 26.48 -19.12 -26.98
C ALA A 123 27.17 -18.14 -27.95
N ILE A 124 27.02 -16.83 -27.74
CA ILE A 124 27.73 -15.80 -28.51
C ILE A 124 29.24 -15.86 -28.28
N PHE A 125 29.70 -16.05 -27.05
CA PHE A 125 31.13 -16.24 -26.80
C PHE A 125 31.69 -17.52 -27.44
N ALA A 126 30.91 -18.60 -27.46
CA ALA A 126 31.30 -19.85 -28.11
C ALA A 126 31.43 -19.68 -29.63
N SER A 127 30.48 -19.00 -30.29
CA SER A 127 30.57 -18.72 -31.73
C SER A 127 31.76 -17.81 -32.07
N LEU A 128 32.05 -16.82 -31.23
CA LEU A 128 33.22 -15.94 -31.38
C LEU A 128 34.54 -16.71 -31.31
N LYS A 129 34.65 -17.66 -30.35
CA LYS A 129 35.81 -18.54 -30.23
C LYS A 129 36.02 -19.40 -31.48
N THR A 130 34.95 -19.96 -32.04
CA THR A 130 35.01 -20.74 -33.29
C THR A 130 35.51 -19.89 -34.47
N MET A 131 35.04 -18.64 -34.59
CA MET A 131 35.49 -17.70 -35.63
C MET A 131 36.98 -17.40 -35.50
N GLN A 132 37.44 -17.09 -34.28
CA GLN A 132 38.85 -16.83 -33.98
C GLN A 132 39.75 -18.02 -34.32
N GLN A 133 39.30 -19.26 -34.05
CA GLN A 133 40.03 -20.48 -34.40
C GLN A 133 40.13 -20.68 -35.92
N ALA A 134 39.03 -20.43 -36.65
CA ALA A 134 39.01 -20.54 -38.11
C ALA A 134 39.95 -19.52 -38.80
N LEU A 135 40.13 -18.33 -38.20
CA LEU A 135 41.07 -17.31 -38.69
C LEU A 135 42.53 -17.61 -38.37
N ARG A 136 42.82 -18.28 -37.24
CA ARG A 136 44.19 -18.70 -36.86
C ARG A 136 44.69 -19.93 -37.60
N GLY A 137 43.77 -20.76 -38.10
CA GLY A 137 44.08 -21.97 -38.87
C GLY A 137 44.26 -21.75 -40.38
N ARG A 138 44.17 -20.50 -40.84
CA ARG A 138 44.57 -20.05 -42.19
C ARG A 138 45.89 -19.32 -42.11
#